data_AF-A0A2N9MAK7-F1
#
_entry.id   AF-A0A2N9MAK7-F1
#
_cell.length_a   1.000
_cell.length_b   1.000
_cell.length_c   1.000
_cell.angle_alpha   90.00
_cell.angle_beta   90.00
_cell.angle_gamma   90.00
#
_symmetry.space_group_name_H-M   'P 1'
#
loop_
_entity.id
_entity.type
_entity.pdbx_description
1 polymer ?
#
loop_
_entity_poly.entity_id
_entity_poly.type
_entity_poly.pdbx_seq_one_letter_code
_entity_poly.pdbx_strand_id
1 'polypeptide(L)' 'MAYTQRMFSSTFRIMESLDEHFYEFDLDVCYDYHWPLHGFGLPDEVLKKIYRENARQVYQRARHNAA' A
#
# COMPACT_ATOMS: atom_id res chain seq x y z
N MET A 1 10.73 7.65 -10.34
CA MET A 1 10.02 7.13 -9.16
C MET A 1 10.99 6.31 -8.33
N ALA A 2 11.47 6.80 -7.18
CA ALA A 2 12.33 6.01 -6.31
C ALA A 2 11.47 5.25 -5.29
N TYR A 3 11.64 3.94 -5.19
CA TYR A 3 11.04 3.12 -4.13
C TYR A 3 11.77 3.40 -2.82
N THR A 4 11.35 4.44 -2.11
CA THR A 4 11.98 4.86 -0.85
C THR A 4 11.28 4.23 0.35
N GLN A 5 12.01 4.08 1.46
CA GLN A 5 11.42 3.65 2.72
C GLN A 5 10.21 4.52 3.11
N ARG A 6 10.30 5.84 2.89
CA ARG A 6 9.24 6.79 3.21
C ARG A 6 7.96 6.53 2.42
N MET A 7 8.07 6.22 1.12
CA MET A 7 6.91 5.81 0.30
C MET A 7 6.22 4.58 0.89
N PHE A 8 6.98 3.55 1.26
CA PHE A 8 6.41 2.32 1.83
C PHE A 8 5.79 2.56 3.21
N SER A 9 6.47 3.28 4.11
CA SER A 9 5.93 3.61 5.44
C SER A 9 4.61 4.37 5.34
N SER A 10 4.50 5.33 4.41
CA SER A 10 3.29 6.12 4.20
C SER A 10 2.16 5.24 3.66
N THR A 11 2.48 4.35 2.71
CA THR A 11 1.53 3.40 2.13
C THR A 11 0.99 2.43 3.20
N PHE A 12 1.86 1.88 4.05
CA PHE A 12 1.45 1.02 5.16
C PHE A 12 0.59 1.78 6.18
N ARG A 13 0.95 3.02 6.54
CA ARG A 13 0.13 3.85 7.43
C ARG A 13 -1.28 4.06 6.88
N ILE A 14 -1.43 4.36 5.59
CA ILE A 14 -2.74 4.50 4.93
C ILE A 14 -3.55 3.20 5.03
N MET A 15 -2.93 2.03 4.86
CA MET A 15 -3.69 0.76 4.85
C MET A 15 -4.00 0.23 6.25
N GLU A 16 -3.07 0.34 7.19
CA GLU A 16 -3.13 -0.36 8.48
C GLU A 16 -3.71 0.49 9.60
N SER A 17 -3.50 1.80 9.57
CA SER A 17 -3.90 2.66 10.68
C SER A 17 -5.36 3.07 10.62
N LEU A 18 -5.93 3.38 11.79
CA LEU A 18 -7.21 4.09 11.95
C LEU A 18 -7.00 5.61 12.08
N ASP A 19 -5.87 6.11 11.59
CA ASP A 19 -5.52 7.52 11.73
C ASP A 19 -6.42 8.39 10.84
N GLU A 20 -7.29 9.19 11.46
CA GLU A 20 -8.27 9.99 10.75
C GLU A 20 -7.67 11.25 10.10
N HIS A 21 -6.45 11.67 10.44
CA HIS A 21 -5.90 12.91 9.91
C HIS A 21 -4.36 12.98 9.99
N PHE A 22 -3.69 12.77 8.87
CA PHE A 22 -2.24 13.00 8.77
C PHE A 22 -1.84 13.59 7.43
N TYR A 23 -0.63 14.13 7.37
CA TYR A 23 -0.07 14.68 6.15
C TYR A 23 1.30 14.07 5.88
N GLU A 24 1.61 13.91 4.60
CA GLU A 24 2.90 13.43 4.13
C GLU A 24 3.46 14.40 3.08
N PHE A 25 4.00 15.52 3.57
CA PHE A 25 4.25 16.73 2.77
C PHE A 25 5.51 16.75 1.89
N ASP A 26 6.29 15.67 1.81
CA ASP A 26 7.50 15.65 0.93
C ASP A 26 7.52 14.45 -0.03
N LEU A 27 6.38 13.82 -0.28
CA LEU A 27 6.25 12.91 -1.42
C LEU A 27 5.78 13.73 -2.61
N ASP A 28 6.68 14.55 -3.16
CA ASP A 28 6.53 15.42 -4.34
C ASP A 28 5.88 14.73 -5.56
N VAL A 29 5.79 13.39 -5.54
CA VAL A 29 5.32 12.55 -6.64
C VAL A 29 4.02 11.80 -6.31
N CYS A 30 3.53 11.82 -5.08
CA CYS A 30 2.33 11.07 -4.66
C CYS A 30 1.29 11.88 -3.89
N TYR A 31 1.67 12.97 -3.22
CA TYR A 31 0.75 13.72 -2.35
C TYR A 31 0.96 15.24 -2.44
N ASP A 32 1.10 15.80 -3.64
CA ASP A 32 0.92 17.25 -3.86
C ASP A 32 -0.58 17.63 -3.76
N TYR A 33 -1.20 17.23 -2.66
CA TYR A 33 -2.62 17.35 -2.39
C TYR A 33 -2.76 18.07 -1.06
N HIS A 34 -3.55 19.15 -1.06
CA HIS A 34 -3.76 19.99 0.12
C HIS A 34 -4.68 19.35 1.19
N TRP A 35 -5.11 18.11 0.97
CA TRP A 35 -6.09 17.44 1.81
C TRP A 35 -5.38 16.43 2.71
N PRO A 36 -5.86 16.27 3.95
CA PRO A 36 -5.31 15.25 4.85
C PRO A 36 -5.51 13.86 4.27
N LEU A 37 -4.56 12.99 4.58
CA LEU A 37 -4.66 11.56 4.37
C LEU A 37 -5.34 10.91 5.57
N HIS A 38 -5.97 9.77 5.29
CA HIS A 38 -6.71 8.98 6.26
C HIS A 38 -6.29 7.52 6.14
N GLY A 39 -6.21 6.86 7.29
CA GLY A 39 -6.02 5.43 7.40
C GLY A 39 -7.32 4.69 7.13
N PHE A 40 -7.24 3.58 6.41
CA PHE A 40 -8.37 2.71 6.11
C PHE A 40 -8.65 1.70 7.23
N GLY A 41 -7.67 1.42 8.09
CA GLY A 41 -7.78 0.42 9.15
C GLY A 41 -8.20 -0.95 8.62
N LEU A 42 -7.56 -1.42 7.55
CA LEU A 42 -7.95 -2.66 6.90
C LEU A 42 -7.79 -3.85 7.86
N PRO A 43 -8.74 -4.81 7.89
CA PRO A 43 -8.58 -6.01 8.68
C PRO A 43 -7.37 -6.84 8.24
N ASP A 44 -6.75 -7.55 9.18
CA ASP A 44 -5.58 -8.41 8.95
C ASP A 44 -5.76 -9.40 7.78
N GLU A 45 -6.96 -9.99 7.66
CA GLU A 45 -7.29 -10.91 6.57
C GLU A 45 -7.24 -10.26 5.18
N VAL A 46 -7.51 -8.96 5.10
CA VAL A 46 -7.38 -8.18 3.85
C VAL A 46 -5.92 -7.83 3.60
N LEU A 47 -5.20 -7.36 4.62
CA LEU A 47 -3.78 -7.02 4.53
C LEU A 47 -2.93 -8.22 4.07
N LYS A 48 -3.19 -9.40 4.63
CA LYS A 48 -2.53 -10.66 4.25
C LYS A 48 -2.66 -10.98 2.75
N LYS A 49 -3.83 -10.71 2.18
CA LYS A 49 -4.08 -10.89 0.74
C LYS A 49 -3.29 -9.90 -0.11
N ILE A 50 -3.29 -8.63 0.29
CA ILE A 50 -2.57 -7.55 -0.40
C ILE A 50 -1.06 -7.81 -0.37
N TYR A 51 -0.50 -8.11 0.80
CA TYR A 51 0.94 -8.24 0.98
C TYR A 51 1.55 -9.51 0.42
N ARG A 52 0.78 -10.59 0.26
CA ARG A 52 1.37 -11.88 -0.11
C ARG A 52 0.49 -12.80 -0.92
N GLU A 53 -0.72 -13.10 -0.46
CA GLU A 53 -1.45 -14.25 -0.99
C GLU A 53 -1.87 -14.06 -2.45
N ASN A 54 -2.35 -12.86 -2.80
CA ASN A 54 -2.76 -12.56 -4.17
C ASN A 54 -1.56 -12.58 -5.13
N ALA A 55 -0.45 -11.94 -4.74
CA ALA A 55 0.77 -11.92 -5.55
C ALA A 55 1.27 -13.35 -5.84
N ARG A 56 1.27 -14.23 -4.82
CA ARG A 56 1.66 -15.63 -4.99
C ARG A 56 0.74 -16.39 -5.94
N GLN A 57 -0.57 -16.21 -5.80
CA GLN A 57 -1.55 -16.87 -6.68
C GLN A 57 -1.41 -16.41 -8.13
N VAL A 58 -1.27 -15.09 -8.37
CA VAL A 58 -1.07 -14.53 -9.71
C VAL A 58 0.22 -15.06 -10.32
N TYR A 59 1.32 -15.09 -9.56
CA TYR A 59 2.59 -15.62 -10.02
C TYR A 59 2.50 -17.10 -10.42
N GLN A 60 1.83 -17.93 -9.62
CA GLN A 60 1.63 -19.35 -9.94
C GLN A 60 0.79 -19.55 -11.19
N ARG A 61 -0.29 -18.78 -11.36
CA ARG A 61 -1.13 -18.83 -12.57
C ARG A 61 -0.34 -18.41 -13.80
N ALA A 62 0.44 -17.33 -13.71
CA ALA A 62 1.28 -16.86 -14.81
C ALA A 62 2.31 -17.93 -15.23
N ARG A 63 2.92 -18.63 -14.27
CA ARG A 63 3.83 -19.73 -14.55
C ARG A 63 3.17 -20.93 -15.22
N HIS A 64 1.95 -21.28 -14.80
CA HIS A 64 1.21 -22.38 -15.41
C HIS A 64 0.84 -22.07 -16.86
N ASN A 65 0.40 -20.85 -17.16
CA ASN A 65 0.01 -20.44 -18.51
C ASN A 65 1.19 -20.31 -19.48
N ALA A 66 2.42 -20.20 -18.96
CA ALA A 66 3.63 -20.06 -19.76
C ALA A 66 4.33 -21.41 -20.07
N ALA A 67 3.83 -22.51 -19.50
CA ALA A 67 4.30 -23.88 -19.72
C ALA A 67 3.39 -24.59 -20.72
#